data_AF-A0A847LT19-F1
#
_entry.id   AF-A0A847LT19-F1
#
_cell.length_a   1.000
_cell.length_b   1.000
_cell.length_c   1.000
_cell.angle_alpha   90.00
_cell.angle_beta   90.00
_cell.angle_gamma   90.00
#
_symmetry.space_group_name_H-M   'P 1'
#
loop_
_entity.id
_entity.type
_entity.pdbx_description
1 polymer ?
#
loop_
_entity_poly.entity_id
_entity_poly.type
_entity_poly.pdbx_seq_one_letter_code
_entity_poly.pdbx_strand_id
1 'polypeptide(L)'
;NHDETVKFFNENGRDWLNLNDIYFFKQRDLPAIDMNGNLILIDETNLFTAPDGHGGALLALKEKNMTSIMHKLGIKYLSYFQVDNPLVKLADPVFIGLHIFNNADISSKVLAKRDASEKVGVAAIADGKPCIIEYSDLPYELAIKKDDDGKLLFNYGSIAIHIFSVDFIDRITTDALHLPYHIAKKKIPYFSPDTGYLINPETPNGIKFEQFIFDSIPLANKTVFYETLRDDEFAPLKNKEGDDSIKTCKDGISLFYKNWFKRAEIKFDDFERATVEVSSLFAIEYEQFKNKIENYINKVPIRLYIE
;
A
#
# COMPACT_ATOMS: atom_id res chain seq x y z
N ASN A 1 -13.20 -7.48 -7.69
CA ASN A 1 -12.00 -7.16 -8.49
C ASN A 1 -11.27 -8.41 -9.01
N HIS A 2 -11.16 -9.51 -8.26
CA HIS A 2 -10.27 -10.61 -8.65
C HIS A 2 -10.47 -11.15 -10.07
N ASP A 3 -11.71 -11.45 -10.49
CA ASP A 3 -11.94 -12.06 -11.81
C ASP A 3 -11.55 -11.09 -12.95
N GLU A 4 -11.81 -9.80 -12.76
CA GLU A 4 -11.40 -8.73 -13.67
C GLU A 4 -9.87 -8.60 -13.72
N THR A 5 -9.20 -8.69 -12.57
CA THR A 5 -7.73 -8.67 -12.48
C THR A 5 -7.11 -9.87 -13.21
N VAL A 6 -7.61 -11.09 -12.95
CA VAL A 6 -7.14 -12.31 -13.62
C VAL A 6 -7.35 -12.21 -15.13
N LYS A 7 -8.52 -11.73 -15.56
CA LYS A 7 -8.81 -11.51 -16.99
C LYS A 7 -7.81 -10.52 -17.60
N PHE A 8 -7.59 -9.37 -16.97
CA PHE A 8 -6.67 -8.34 -17.46
C PHE A 8 -5.24 -8.88 -17.63
N PHE A 9 -4.72 -9.63 -16.66
CA PHE A 9 -3.39 -10.23 -16.76
C PHE A 9 -3.31 -11.33 -17.82
N ASN A 10 -4.36 -12.12 -18.02
CA ASN A 10 -4.36 -13.14 -19.07
C ASN A 10 -4.38 -12.53 -20.48
N GLU A 11 -5.09 -11.40 -20.65
CA GLU A 11 -5.23 -10.69 -21.93
C GLU A 11 -3.98 -9.86 -22.27
N ASN A 12 -3.37 -9.22 -21.28
CA ASN A 12 -2.28 -8.26 -21.52
C ASN A 12 -0.93 -8.73 -20.98
N GLY A 13 -0.90 -9.55 -19.92
CA GLY A 13 0.30 -9.90 -19.13
C GLY A 13 1.37 -10.71 -19.85
N ARG A 14 1.00 -11.42 -20.93
CA ARG A 14 1.88 -12.38 -21.61
C ARG A 14 3.06 -11.73 -22.32
N ASP A 15 2.95 -10.45 -22.66
CA ASP A 15 3.98 -9.73 -23.41
C ASP A 15 5.12 -9.23 -22.50
N TRP A 16 4.90 -9.16 -21.18
CA TRP A 16 5.83 -8.56 -20.21
C TRP A 16 6.16 -9.46 -19.01
N LEU A 17 5.39 -10.52 -18.76
CA LEU A 17 5.59 -11.41 -17.61
C LEU A 17 5.41 -12.89 -17.96
N ASN A 18 6.15 -13.75 -17.26
CA ASN A 18 5.86 -15.18 -17.21
C ASN A 18 4.66 -15.41 -16.27
N LEU A 19 3.48 -15.65 -16.83
CA LEU A 19 2.26 -15.86 -16.05
C LEU A 19 2.33 -17.04 -15.07
N ASN A 20 3.26 -17.99 -15.27
CA ASN A 20 3.46 -19.10 -14.34
C ASN A 20 4.08 -18.67 -13.00
N ASP A 21 4.70 -17.49 -12.94
CA ASP A 21 5.28 -16.91 -11.73
C ASP A 21 4.29 -16.00 -10.98
N ILE A 22 3.05 -15.86 -11.49
CA ILE A 22 2.01 -15.00 -10.92
C ILE A 22 0.93 -15.84 -10.25
N TYR A 23 0.73 -15.61 -8.95
CA TYR A 23 -0.25 -16.31 -8.14
C TYR A 23 -1.39 -15.37 -7.77
N PHE A 24 -2.59 -15.65 -8.27
CA PHE A 24 -3.80 -14.92 -7.89
C PHE A 24 -4.54 -15.65 -6.77
N PHE A 25 -4.92 -14.92 -5.74
CA PHE A 25 -5.76 -15.43 -4.66
C PHE A 25 -6.73 -14.35 -4.17
N LYS A 26 -7.78 -14.76 -3.46
CA LYS A 26 -8.79 -13.87 -2.85
C LYS A 26 -8.66 -13.94 -1.34
N GLN A 27 -8.70 -12.78 -0.68
CA GLN A 27 -8.97 -12.70 0.75
C GLN A 27 -10.44 -12.98 1.06
N ARG A 28 -10.79 -13.01 2.35
CA ARG A 28 -12.16 -13.26 2.78
C ARG A 28 -12.97 -11.98 2.70
N ASP A 29 -14.28 -12.17 2.65
CA ASP A 29 -15.22 -11.10 2.96
C ASP A 29 -15.84 -11.38 4.33
N LEU A 30 -16.19 -10.30 5.05
CA LEU A 30 -16.95 -10.34 6.28
C LEU A 30 -18.34 -9.74 6.04
N PRO A 31 -19.39 -10.30 6.68
CA PRO A 31 -20.70 -9.69 6.66
C PRO A 31 -20.70 -8.36 7.42
N ALA A 32 -21.46 -7.39 6.90
CA ALA A 32 -21.73 -6.15 7.63
C ALA A 32 -22.88 -6.34 8.63
N ILE A 33 -22.87 -5.53 9.69
CA ILE A 33 -23.94 -5.49 10.69
C ILE A 33 -24.58 -4.09 10.74
N ASP A 34 -25.85 -4.03 11.13
CA ASP A 34 -26.51 -2.78 11.49
C ASP A 34 -26.04 -2.27 12.87
N MET A 35 -26.55 -1.11 13.29
CA MET A 35 -26.20 -0.53 14.59
C MET A 35 -26.70 -1.32 15.80
N ASN A 36 -27.58 -2.32 15.60
CA ASN A 36 -28.09 -3.21 16.63
C ASN A 36 -27.35 -4.56 16.66
N GLY A 37 -26.41 -4.80 15.75
CA GLY A 37 -25.66 -6.05 15.65
C GLY A 37 -26.28 -7.11 14.74
N ASN A 38 -27.33 -6.78 13.99
CA ASN A 38 -27.95 -7.71 13.05
C ASN A 38 -27.20 -7.72 11.71
N LEU A 39 -27.12 -8.88 11.07
CA LEU A 39 -26.58 -8.99 9.71
C LEU A 39 -27.45 -8.20 8.71
N ILE A 40 -26.80 -7.53 7.77
CA ILE A 40 -27.50 -6.75 6.74
C ILE A 40 -27.75 -7.63 5.51
N LEU A 41 -29.00 -7.71 5.06
CA LEU A 41 -29.37 -8.36 3.80
C LEU A 41 -29.28 -7.38 2.62
N ILE A 42 -28.86 -7.85 1.44
CA ILE A 42 -28.94 -7.10 0.17
C ILE A 42 -30.08 -7.58 -0.73
N ASP A 43 -30.62 -8.76 -0.45
CA ASP A 43 -31.84 -9.30 -1.03
C ASP A 43 -32.43 -10.36 -0.07
N GLU A 44 -33.44 -11.11 -0.50
CA GLU A 44 -34.13 -12.13 0.31
C GLU A 44 -33.23 -13.26 0.82
N THR A 45 -32.07 -13.47 0.19
CA THR A 45 -31.22 -14.65 0.40
C THR A 45 -29.75 -14.34 0.64
N ASN A 46 -29.29 -13.13 0.33
CA ASN A 46 -27.88 -12.76 0.37
C ASN A 46 -27.59 -11.67 1.41
N LEU A 47 -26.49 -11.86 2.14
CA LEU A 47 -25.94 -10.88 3.06
C LEU A 47 -25.09 -9.85 2.31
N PHE A 48 -25.08 -8.62 2.83
CA PHE A 48 -24.05 -7.65 2.47
C PHE A 48 -22.72 -8.12 3.05
N THR A 49 -21.73 -8.35 2.19
CA THR A 49 -20.35 -8.63 2.60
C THR A 49 -19.39 -7.59 2.04
N ALA A 50 -18.24 -7.41 2.70
CA ALA A 50 -17.15 -6.58 2.24
C ALA A 50 -15.80 -7.23 2.57
N PRO A 51 -14.72 -6.92 1.84
CA PRO A 51 -13.41 -7.46 2.15
C PRO A 51 -12.99 -7.16 3.59
N ASP A 52 -12.32 -8.11 4.22
CA ASP A 52 -11.95 -8.10 5.65
C ASP A 52 -10.81 -7.14 6.03
N GLY A 53 -10.56 -6.11 5.22
CA GLY A 53 -9.44 -5.19 5.36
C GLY A 53 -8.12 -5.76 4.82
N HIS A 54 -7.09 -4.92 4.72
CA HIS A 54 -5.81 -5.32 4.14
C HIS A 54 -5.00 -6.26 5.05
N GLY A 55 -5.30 -6.30 6.36
CA GLY A 55 -4.73 -7.26 7.31
C GLY A 55 -5.15 -8.71 7.05
N GLY A 56 -6.36 -8.92 6.50
CA GLY A 56 -6.86 -10.24 6.13
C GLY A 56 -6.02 -10.94 5.05
N ALA A 57 -5.22 -10.18 4.29
CA ALA A 57 -4.28 -10.72 3.32
C ALA A 57 -3.26 -11.69 3.93
N LEU A 58 -2.83 -11.48 5.18
CA LEU A 58 -1.88 -12.38 5.85
C LEU A 58 -2.51 -13.76 6.09
N LEU A 59 -3.77 -13.80 6.53
CA LEU A 59 -4.50 -15.05 6.71
C LEU A 59 -4.81 -15.69 5.35
N ALA A 60 -5.16 -14.89 4.35
CA ALA A 60 -5.41 -15.37 2.99
C ALA A 60 -4.18 -16.07 2.38
N LEU A 61 -2.96 -15.56 2.62
CA LEU A 61 -1.72 -16.23 2.21
C LEU A 61 -1.63 -17.65 2.77
N LYS A 62 -1.98 -17.85 4.04
CA LYS A 62 -1.96 -19.18 4.68
C LYS A 62 -3.03 -20.10 4.10
N GLU A 63 -4.27 -19.66 4.08
CA GLU A 63 -5.42 -20.47 3.67
C GLU A 63 -5.42 -20.87 2.20
N LYS A 64 -4.81 -20.03 1.37
CA LYS A 64 -4.67 -20.30 -0.06
C LYS A 64 -3.34 -21.02 -0.37
N ASN A 65 -2.62 -21.51 0.64
CA ASN A 65 -1.35 -22.22 0.54
C ASN A 65 -0.22 -21.39 -0.11
N MET A 66 -0.30 -20.06 -0.09
CA MET A 66 0.74 -19.21 -0.66
C MET A 66 2.04 -19.29 0.16
N THR A 67 1.97 -19.35 1.50
CA THR A 67 3.19 -19.54 2.30
C THR A 67 3.84 -20.90 2.02
N SER A 68 3.06 -21.95 1.85
CA SER A 68 3.55 -23.27 1.42
C SER A 68 4.23 -23.24 0.04
N ILE A 69 3.71 -22.46 -0.90
CA ILE A 69 4.34 -22.24 -2.21
C ILE A 69 5.65 -21.48 -2.05
N MET A 70 5.67 -20.42 -1.24
CA MET A 70 6.88 -19.64 -0.95
C MET A 70 7.99 -20.55 -0.39
N HIS A 71 7.68 -21.41 0.57
CA HIS A 71 8.63 -22.39 1.11
C HIS A 71 9.15 -23.36 0.04
N LYS A 72 8.28 -23.90 -0.81
CA LYS A 72 8.68 -24.80 -1.91
C LYS A 72 9.61 -24.12 -2.92
N LEU A 73 9.41 -22.82 -3.15
CA LEU A 73 10.25 -22.00 -4.04
C LEU A 73 11.50 -21.46 -3.34
N GLY A 74 11.68 -21.69 -2.03
CA GLY A 74 12.79 -21.15 -1.25
C GLY A 74 12.70 -19.64 -0.98
N ILE A 75 11.51 -19.05 -1.11
CA ILE A 75 11.24 -17.64 -0.80
C ILE A 75 11.21 -17.48 0.72
N LYS A 76 12.08 -16.60 1.24
CA LYS A 76 12.18 -16.31 2.68
C LYS A 76 11.50 -15.02 3.10
N TYR A 77 11.38 -14.07 2.18
CA TYR A 77 10.89 -12.72 2.44
C TYR A 77 9.84 -12.33 1.40
N LEU A 78 8.76 -11.70 1.86
CA LEU A 78 7.69 -11.17 1.03
C LEU A 78 7.73 -9.65 1.06
N SER A 79 7.92 -9.02 -0.10
CA SER A 79 7.71 -7.58 -0.29
C SER A 79 6.23 -7.31 -0.52
N TYR A 80 5.63 -6.48 0.32
CA TYR A 80 4.22 -6.11 0.29
C TYR A 80 4.06 -4.61 0.07
N PHE A 81 3.03 -4.21 -0.68
CA PHE A 81 2.69 -2.81 -0.93
C PHE A 81 1.19 -2.66 -1.26
N GLN A 82 0.67 -1.44 -1.15
CA GLN A 82 -0.66 -1.08 -1.68
C GLN A 82 -0.55 -0.60 -3.13
N VAL A 83 -1.48 -1.07 -3.97
CA VAL A 83 -1.43 -0.91 -5.45
C VAL A 83 -1.55 0.53 -5.94
N ASP A 84 -1.98 1.45 -5.09
CA ASP A 84 -2.30 2.83 -5.46
C ASP A 84 -1.09 3.78 -5.46
N ASN A 85 0.11 3.29 -5.15
CA ASN A 85 1.33 4.07 -5.21
C ASN A 85 2.19 3.67 -6.43
N PRO A 86 2.27 4.49 -7.48
CA PRO A 86 3.06 4.18 -8.68
C PRO A 86 4.57 4.30 -8.45
N LEU A 87 5.02 4.99 -7.39
CA LEU A 87 6.43 5.17 -7.07
C LEU A 87 6.99 4.05 -6.19
N VAL A 88 6.20 3.00 -5.94
CA VAL A 88 6.67 1.87 -5.14
C VAL A 88 7.89 1.21 -5.78
N LYS A 89 8.97 1.12 -5.01
CA LYS A 89 10.14 0.32 -5.40
C LYS A 89 9.87 -1.16 -5.10
N LEU A 90 9.41 -1.88 -6.11
CA LEU A 90 9.10 -3.31 -6.03
C LEU A 90 10.35 -4.10 -5.63
N ALA A 91 10.26 -4.89 -4.56
CA ALA A 91 11.35 -5.72 -4.04
C ALA A 91 12.68 -4.94 -3.87
N ASP A 92 12.61 -3.74 -3.30
CA ASP A 92 13.77 -2.87 -3.06
C ASP A 92 14.91 -3.61 -2.32
N PRO A 93 16.07 -3.80 -2.97
CA PRO A 93 17.18 -4.56 -2.41
C PRO A 93 17.80 -3.89 -1.17
N VAL A 94 17.74 -2.56 -1.05
CA VAL A 94 18.23 -1.84 0.14
C VAL A 94 17.32 -2.13 1.33
N PHE A 95 16.00 -2.05 1.11
CA PHE A 95 15.02 -2.33 2.14
C PHE A 95 15.03 -3.80 2.58
N ILE A 96 15.14 -4.74 1.63
CA ILE A 96 15.32 -6.17 1.91
C ILE A 96 16.65 -6.41 2.64
N GLY A 97 17.74 -5.78 2.20
CA GLY A 97 19.04 -5.89 2.86
C GLY A 97 19.00 -5.43 4.31
N LEU A 98 18.32 -4.31 4.60
CA LEU A 98 18.11 -3.81 5.95
C LEU A 98 17.28 -4.79 6.82
N HIS A 99 16.24 -5.38 6.25
CA HIS A 99 15.41 -6.40 6.91
C HIS A 99 16.27 -7.62 7.30
N ILE A 100 17.09 -8.12 6.37
CA ILE A 100 17.99 -9.26 6.58
C ILE A 100 19.06 -8.94 7.60
N PHE A 101 19.74 -7.79 7.46
CA PHE A 101 20.82 -7.36 8.36
C PHE A 101 20.34 -7.28 9.81
N ASN A 102 19.09 -6.86 10.00
CA ASN A 102 18.49 -6.79 11.31
C ASN A 102 17.86 -8.11 11.76
N ASN A 103 17.75 -9.17 10.94
CA ASN A 103 16.97 -10.36 11.28
C ASN A 103 15.55 -9.98 11.77
N ALA A 104 14.89 -9.11 11.02
CA ALA A 104 13.56 -8.61 11.35
C ALA A 104 12.48 -9.63 10.92
N ASP A 105 11.40 -9.71 11.69
CA ASP A 105 10.19 -10.44 11.28
C ASP A 105 9.37 -9.60 10.30
N ILE A 106 9.31 -8.29 10.54
CA ILE A 106 8.66 -7.30 9.69
C ILE A 106 9.50 -6.03 9.59
N SER A 107 9.56 -5.44 8.41
CA SER A 107 10.07 -4.09 8.20
C SER A 107 9.01 -3.23 7.54
N SER A 108 8.94 -1.95 7.87
CA SER A 108 7.94 -1.00 7.34
C SER A 108 8.61 0.27 6.85
N LYS A 109 8.29 0.73 5.63
CA LYS A 109 8.71 2.05 5.18
C LYS A 109 7.83 3.14 5.78
N VAL A 110 8.48 4.23 6.16
CA VAL A 110 7.86 5.45 6.67
C VAL A 110 8.49 6.65 5.98
N LEU A 111 7.83 7.81 6.07
CA LEU A 111 8.37 9.08 5.61
C LEU A 111 7.97 10.20 6.56
N ALA A 112 8.65 11.34 6.47
CA ALA A 112 8.24 12.54 7.18
C ALA A 112 6.85 13.02 6.69
N LYS A 113 5.94 13.24 7.64
CA LYS A 113 4.63 13.84 7.37
C LYS A 113 4.80 15.25 6.81
N ARG A 114 3.92 15.65 5.89
CA ARG A 114 3.84 17.02 5.37
C ARG A 114 3.47 17.99 6.49
N ASP A 115 2.48 17.62 7.27
CA ASP A 115 1.94 18.37 8.39
C ASP A 115 1.07 17.47 9.27
N ALA A 116 0.55 18.01 10.37
CA ALA A 116 -0.24 17.26 11.34
C ALA A 116 -1.54 16.67 10.76
N SER A 117 -2.11 17.30 9.72
CA SER A 117 -3.39 16.93 9.11
C SER A 117 -3.28 15.81 8.06
N GLU A 118 -2.06 15.41 7.68
CA GLU A 118 -1.86 14.31 6.74
C GLU A 118 -2.43 12.99 7.29
N LYS A 119 -3.30 12.37 6.49
CA LYS A 119 -4.05 11.15 6.83
C LYS A 119 -3.24 9.88 6.57
N VAL A 120 -2.15 9.75 7.30
CA VAL A 120 -1.29 8.55 7.31
C VAL A 120 -1.15 8.07 8.74
N GLY A 121 -1.22 6.76 8.95
CA GLY A 121 -0.87 6.16 10.23
C GLY A 121 0.58 6.47 10.59
N VAL A 122 0.89 6.63 11.87
CA VAL A 122 2.22 7.03 12.35
C VAL A 122 2.93 5.91 13.07
N ALA A 123 4.22 5.72 12.78
CA ALA A 123 5.06 4.81 13.55
C ALA A 123 5.26 5.34 14.96
N ALA A 124 5.11 4.46 15.95
CA ALA A 124 5.19 4.79 17.36
C ALA A 124 5.66 3.58 18.18
N ILE A 125 5.86 3.82 19.49
CA ILE A 125 5.97 2.78 20.50
C ILE A 125 4.75 2.91 21.41
N ALA A 126 3.91 1.87 21.45
CA ALA A 126 2.77 1.76 22.35
C ALA A 126 2.96 0.52 23.23
N ASP A 127 2.77 0.66 24.55
CA ASP A 127 2.98 -0.42 25.54
C ASP A 127 4.32 -1.15 25.38
N GLY A 128 5.38 -0.40 25.07
CA GLY A 128 6.73 -0.92 24.88
C GLY A 128 6.96 -1.67 23.56
N LYS A 129 5.96 -1.72 22.67
CA LYS A 129 6.04 -2.40 21.37
C LYS A 129 6.01 -1.41 20.20
N PRO A 130 6.83 -1.63 19.16
CA PRO A 130 6.68 -0.92 17.89
C PRO A 130 5.28 -1.14 17.31
N CYS A 131 4.66 -0.09 16.78
CA CYS A 131 3.36 -0.15 16.13
C CYS A 131 3.20 0.96 15.09
N ILE A 132 2.10 0.90 14.33
CA ILE A 132 1.56 2.05 13.59
C ILE A 132 0.21 2.39 14.22
N ILE A 133 0.02 3.66 14.57
CA ILE A 133 -1.26 4.19 15.06
C ILE A 133 -1.95 4.83 13.88
N GLU A 134 -3.15 4.36 13.51
CA GLU A 134 -3.91 4.93 12.40
C GLU A 134 -4.26 6.41 12.68
N TYR A 135 -4.33 7.24 11.64
CA TYR A 135 -4.58 8.68 11.80
C TYR A 135 -5.93 8.96 12.48
N SER A 136 -6.91 8.06 12.33
CA SER A 136 -8.23 8.18 12.98
C SER A 136 -8.19 7.94 14.48
N ASP A 137 -7.16 7.21 14.94
CA ASP A 137 -7.03 6.75 16.32
C ASP A 137 -6.01 7.59 17.10
N LEU A 138 -5.24 8.44 16.42
CA LEU A 138 -4.30 9.37 17.04
C LEU A 138 -5.04 10.64 17.53
N PRO A 139 -5.05 10.92 18.86
CA PRO A 139 -5.63 12.15 19.39
C PRO A 139 -5.01 13.40 18.76
N TYR A 140 -5.85 14.40 18.46
CA TYR A 140 -5.41 15.63 17.80
C TYR A 140 -4.27 16.34 18.56
N GLU A 141 -4.33 16.36 19.88
CA GLU A 141 -3.28 16.95 20.74
C GLU A 141 -1.90 16.30 20.51
N LEU A 142 -1.87 14.99 20.26
CA LEU A 142 -0.65 14.26 19.92
C LEU A 142 -0.26 14.49 18.46
N ALA A 143 -1.23 14.56 17.55
CA ALA A 143 -0.99 14.78 16.13
C ALA A 143 -0.29 16.13 15.83
N ILE A 144 -0.58 17.18 16.62
CA ILE A 144 0.07 18.50 16.49
C ILE A 144 1.29 18.69 17.39
N LYS A 145 1.56 17.73 18.29
CA LYS A 145 2.65 17.84 19.26
C LYS A 145 3.98 17.93 18.53
N LYS A 146 4.85 18.81 19.00
CA LYS A 146 6.19 19.01 18.45
C LYS A 146 7.28 18.59 19.42
N ASP A 147 8.44 18.22 18.88
CA ASP A 147 9.68 18.02 19.61
C ASP A 147 10.42 19.35 19.85
N ASP A 148 11.58 19.28 20.50
CA ASP A 148 12.41 20.43 20.84
C ASP A 148 12.99 21.14 19.59
N ASP A 149 13.08 20.43 18.46
CA ASP A 149 13.51 20.96 17.16
C ASP A 149 12.34 21.58 16.35
N GLY A 150 11.12 21.56 16.91
CA GLY A 150 9.93 22.12 16.28
C GLY A 150 9.32 21.23 15.18
N LYS A 151 9.79 19.99 15.02
CA LYS A 151 9.21 18.97 14.14
C LYS A 151 8.06 18.26 14.84
N LEU A 152 7.18 17.60 14.10
CA LEU A 152 6.12 16.80 14.69
C LEU A 152 6.74 15.66 15.53
N LEU A 153 6.24 15.45 16.74
CA LEU A 153 6.70 14.33 17.58
C LEU A 153 6.36 12.99 16.91
N PHE A 154 5.18 12.91 16.29
CA PHE A 154 4.74 11.78 15.48
C PHE A 154 4.88 12.11 13.99
N ASN A 155 6.13 12.21 13.52
CA ASN A 155 6.45 12.64 12.15
C ASN A 155 6.48 11.49 11.12
N TYR A 156 6.61 10.24 11.56
CA TYR A 156 6.92 9.12 10.66
C TYR A 156 5.64 8.44 10.17
N GLY A 157 5.11 8.93 9.05
CA GLY A 157 3.92 8.41 8.39
C GLY A 157 4.21 7.12 7.63
N SER A 158 3.38 6.09 7.83
CA SER A 158 3.44 4.84 7.08
C SER A 158 2.93 5.01 5.66
N ILE A 159 3.63 4.39 4.71
CA ILE A 159 3.24 4.35 3.29
C ILE A 159 2.79 2.94 2.86
N ALA A 160 2.47 2.09 3.84
CA ALA A 160 1.97 0.72 3.64
C ALA A 160 2.86 -0.17 2.74
N ILE A 161 4.18 0.04 2.79
CA ILE A 161 5.19 -0.82 2.15
C ILE A 161 5.91 -1.59 3.26
N HIS A 162 5.89 -2.91 3.17
CA HIS A 162 6.41 -3.80 4.19
C HIS A 162 7.28 -4.91 3.60
N ILE A 163 8.27 -5.41 4.36
CA ILE A 163 8.86 -6.73 4.14
C ILE A 163 8.41 -7.63 5.29
N PHE A 164 7.95 -8.83 4.97
CA PHE A 164 7.64 -9.87 5.95
C PHE A 164 8.58 -11.05 5.78
N SER A 165 9.08 -11.60 6.88
CA SER A 165 9.60 -12.96 6.89
C SER A 165 8.46 -13.95 6.67
N VAL A 166 8.63 -14.93 5.79
CA VAL A 166 7.59 -15.95 5.53
C VAL A 166 7.30 -16.77 6.80
N ASP A 167 8.34 -17.08 7.58
CA ASP A 167 8.20 -17.75 8.89
C ASP A 167 7.38 -16.94 9.89
N PHE A 168 7.48 -15.60 9.84
CA PHE A 168 6.65 -14.74 10.68
C PHE A 168 5.18 -14.83 10.29
N ILE A 169 4.87 -14.81 8.98
CA ILE A 169 3.50 -14.98 8.48
C ILE A 169 2.93 -16.32 8.95
N ASP A 170 3.67 -17.43 8.78
CA ASP A 170 3.22 -18.73 9.26
C ASP A 170 2.99 -18.74 10.77
N ARG A 171 3.90 -18.14 11.55
CA ARG A 171 3.80 -18.07 13.01
C ARG A 171 2.52 -17.36 13.47
N ILE A 172 2.17 -16.21 12.86
CA ILE A 172 0.98 -15.45 13.25
C ILE A 172 -0.32 -15.96 12.61
N THR A 173 -0.25 -16.98 11.75
CA THR A 173 -1.42 -17.57 11.06
C THR A 173 -1.58 -19.07 11.30
N THR A 174 -0.76 -19.69 12.16
CA THR A 174 -0.77 -21.16 12.37
C THR A 174 -2.12 -21.67 12.86
N ASP A 175 -2.71 -21.00 13.86
CA ASP A 175 -4.03 -21.36 14.39
C ASP A 175 -5.12 -20.40 13.88
N ALA A 176 -4.91 -19.11 14.14
CA ALA A 176 -5.75 -18.02 13.65
C ALA A 176 -4.92 -16.73 13.62
N LEU A 177 -5.34 -15.79 12.76
CA LEU A 177 -4.78 -14.44 12.75
C LEU A 177 -5.55 -13.56 13.73
N HIS A 178 -4.89 -13.12 14.80
CA HIS A 178 -5.48 -12.29 15.86
C HIS A 178 -5.12 -10.81 15.66
N LEU A 179 -5.65 -10.19 14.61
CA LEU A 179 -5.62 -8.73 14.43
C LEU A 179 -6.94 -8.11 14.89
N PRO A 180 -6.92 -6.89 15.48
CA PRO A 180 -8.13 -6.21 15.88
C PRO A 180 -9.02 -5.88 14.66
N TYR A 181 -10.32 -5.81 14.90
CA TYR A 181 -11.27 -5.30 13.91
C TYR A 181 -11.50 -3.81 14.12
N HIS A 182 -11.21 -3.04 13.08
CA HIS A 182 -11.51 -1.63 12.99
C HIS A 182 -12.92 -1.42 12.47
N ILE A 183 -13.66 -0.49 13.07
CA ILE A 183 -15.06 -0.22 12.77
C ILE A 183 -15.16 0.91 11.75
N ALA A 184 -15.73 0.61 10.59
CA ALA A 184 -16.05 1.60 9.57
C ALA A 184 -17.57 1.76 9.44
N LYS A 185 -18.12 2.88 9.93
CA LYS A 185 -19.54 3.22 9.74
C LYS A 185 -19.79 3.66 8.30
N LYS A 186 -20.70 3.00 7.60
CA LYS A 186 -21.00 3.24 6.17
C LYS A 186 -22.51 3.33 5.92
N LYS A 187 -22.86 3.97 4.81
CA LYS A 187 -24.19 3.88 4.20
C LYS A 187 -24.21 2.57 3.42
N ILE A 188 -24.91 1.57 3.92
CA ILE A 188 -24.97 0.22 3.36
C ILE A 188 -26.39 0.00 2.83
N PRO A 189 -26.56 -0.15 1.50
CA PRO A 189 -27.85 -0.54 0.93
C PRO A 189 -28.34 -1.83 1.59
N TYR A 190 -29.62 -1.88 1.95
CA TYR A 190 -30.19 -3.03 2.64
C TYR A 190 -31.58 -3.39 2.11
N PHE A 191 -31.88 -4.67 2.06
CA PHE A 191 -33.21 -5.18 1.74
C PHE A 191 -34.12 -5.05 2.95
N SER A 192 -35.32 -4.48 2.74
CA SER A 192 -36.35 -4.38 3.77
C SER A 192 -37.42 -5.45 3.51
N PRO A 193 -37.55 -6.48 4.37
CA PRO A 193 -38.60 -7.49 4.23
C PRO A 193 -40.01 -6.91 4.29
N ASP A 194 -40.20 -5.82 5.04
CA ASP A 194 -41.51 -5.15 5.18
C ASP A 194 -41.98 -4.51 3.87
N THR A 195 -41.05 -4.00 3.07
CA THR A 195 -41.36 -3.30 1.81
C THR A 195 -41.09 -4.15 0.57
N GLY A 196 -40.24 -5.16 0.67
CA GLY A 196 -39.79 -5.98 -0.46
C GLY A 196 -38.78 -5.29 -1.38
N TYR A 197 -38.20 -4.15 -0.97
CA TYR A 197 -37.29 -3.36 -1.81
C TYR A 197 -35.91 -3.14 -1.18
N LEU A 198 -34.91 -2.89 -2.03
CA LEU A 198 -33.58 -2.44 -1.64
C LEU A 198 -33.63 -0.94 -1.32
N ILE A 199 -33.24 -0.58 -0.10
CA ILE A 199 -33.23 0.79 0.40
C ILE A 199 -31.80 1.32 0.41
N ASN A 200 -31.60 2.52 -0.17
CA ASN A 200 -30.36 3.26 -0.08
C ASN A 200 -30.46 4.31 1.04
N PRO A 201 -29.72 4.14 2.16
CA PRO A 201 -29.87 5.00 3.32
C PRO A 201 -29.18 6.37 3.13
N GLU A 202 -29.79 7.41 3.68
CA GLU A 202 -29.24 8.78 3.63
C GLU A 202 -28.13 9.01 4.66
N THR A 203 -28.14 8.28 5.77
CA THR A 203 -27.16 8.33 6.85
C THR A 203 -26.50 6.96 7.07
N PRO A 204 -25.31 6.88 7.70
CA PRO A 204 -24.68 5.60 7.99
C PRO A 204 -25.59 4.70 8.85
N ASN A 205 -25.93 3.53 8.33
CA ASN A 205 -26.84 2.55 8.95
C ASN A 205 -26.14 1.23 9.30
N GLY A 206 -24.90 1.03 8.84
CA GLY A 206 -24.17 -0.22 9.06
C GLY A 206 -22.70 -0.03 9.36
N ILE A 207 -22.11 -1.11 9.88
CA ILE A 207 -20.73 -1.25 10.31
C ILE A 207 -20.07 -2.30 9.44
N LYS A 208 -18.91 -1.94 8.87
CA LYS A 208 -17.96 -2.88 8.27
C LYS A 208 -16.79 -3.08 9.22
N PHE A 209 -16.22 -4.28 9.18
CA PHE A 209 -15.04 -4.65 9.94
C PHE A 209 -13.85 -4.80 9.01
N GLU A 210 -12.74 -4.17 9.36
CA GLU A 210 -11.49 -4.26 8.60
C GLU A 210 -10.34 -4.58 9.56
N GLN A 211 -9.48 -5.52 9.18
CA GLN A 211 -8.18 -5.72 9.83
C GLN A 211 -7.13 -4.89 9.09
N PHE A 212 -6.19 -4.27 9.81
CA PHE A 212 -5.10 -3.54 9.19
C PHE A 212 -3.79 -4.33 9.24
N ILE A 213 -3.10 -4.41 8.09
CA ILE A 213 -1.85 -5.17 7.92
C ILE A 213 -0.77 -4.75 8.95
N PHE A 214 -0.73 -3.47 9.32
CA PHE A 214 0.25 -2.95 10.25
C PHE A 214 -0.03 -3.33 11.71
N ASP A 215 -1.22 -3.82 12.03
CA ASP A 215 -1.51 -4.39 13.37
C ASP A 215 -0.77 -5.70 13.61
N SER A 216 -0.12 -6.27 12.58
CA SER A 216 0.82 -7.38 12.76
C SER A 216 2.15 -6.94 13.36
N ILE A 217 2.52 -5.65 13.31
CA ILE A 217 3.81 -5.15 13.80
C ILE A 217 4.03 -5.48 15.29
N PRO A 218 3.06 -5.27 16.21
CA PRO A 218 3.23 -5.63 17.63
C PRO A 218 3.33 -7.15 17.91
N LEU A 219 3.07 -8.00 16.90
CA LEU A 219 3.22 -9.46 16.98
C LEU A 219 4.63 -9.94 16.57
N ALA A 220 5.44 -9.05 15.99
CA ALA A 220 6.83 -9.33 15.62
C ALA A 220 7.73 -9.34 16.86
N ASN A 221 8.73 -10.24 16.86
CA ASN A 221 9.82 -10.20 17.83
C ASN A 221 10.80 -9.06 17.48
N LYS A 222 10.97 -8.78 16.19
CA LYS A 222 11.84 -7.70 15.72
C LYS A 222 11.23 -6.97 14.54
N THR A 223 11.12 -5.65 14.71
CA THR A 223 10.58 -4.71 13.73
C THR A 223 11.65 -3.71 13.32
N VAL A 224 11.67 -3.34 12.05
CA VAL A 224 12.49 -2.22 11.55
C VAL A 224 11.60 -1.20 10.85
N PHE A 225 11.75 0.07 11.19
CA PHE A 225 11.22 1.17 10.39
C PHE A 225 12.33 1.74 9.50
N TYR A 226 12.02 1.97 8.22
CA TYR A 226 12.93 2.55 7.25
C TYR A 226 12.36 3.86 6.74
N GLU A 227 13.00 4.97 7.09
CA GLU A 227 12.63 6.28 6.56
C GLU A 227 13.07 6.39 5.10
N THR A 228 12.15 6.77 4.22
CA THR A 228 12.41 7.06 2.82
C THR A 228 12.00 8.50 2.45
N LEU A 229 12.42 8.94 1.27
CA LEU A 229 12.08 10.24 0.73
C LEU A 229 10.74 10.16 0.00
N ARG A 230 9.86 11.11 0.27
CA ARG A 230 8.53 11.18 -0.36
C ARG A 230 8.62 11.23 -1.88
N ASP A 231 9.45 12.13 -2.40
CA ASP A 231 9.60 12.35 -3.83
C ASP A 231 10.24 11.16 -4.56
N ASP A 232 10.80 10.20 -3.81
CA ASP A 232 11.42 8.99 -4.35
C ASP A 232 10.47 7.79 -4.37
N GLU A 233 9.48 7.74 -3.47
CA GLU A 233 8.74 6.51 -3.20
C GLU A 233 7.25 6.67 -2.91
N PHE A 234 6.68 7.89 -2.89
CA PHE A 234 5.29 8.06 -2.48
C PHE A 234 4.52 9.15 -3.25
N ALA A 235 3.65 8.69 -4.15
CA ALA A 235 2.70 9.53 -4.88
C ALA A 235 1.33 8.82 -5.00
N PRO A 236 0.62 8.58 -3.89
CA PRO A 236 -0.56 7.73 -3.86
C PRO A 236 -1.73 8.29 -4.69
N LEU A 237 -2.55 7.39 -5.23
CA LEU A 237 -3.78 7.68 -5.96
C LEU A 237 -5.00 7.25 -5.13
N LYS A 238 -5.58 8.19 -4.39
CA LYS A 238 -6.77 7.98 -3.55
C LYS A 238 -8.00 8.70 -4.08
N ASN A 239 -7.82 9.81 -4.80
CA ASN A 239 -8.90 10.71 -5.20
C ASN A 239 -8.93 10.94 -6.72
N LYS A 240 -10.07 11.40 -7.24
CA LYS A 240 -10.18 11.80 -8.65
C LYS A 240 -9.45 13.14 -8.91
N GLU A 241 -9.62 14.09 -8.00
CA GLU A 241 -9.10 15.46 -8.05
C GLU A 241 -8.65 15.90 -6.64
N GLY A 242 -7.85 16.96 -6.55
CA GLY A 242 -7.30 17.46 -5.29
C GLY A 242 -6.04 16.70 -4.83
N ASP A 243 -5.88 16.55 -3.52
CA ASP A 243 -4.77 15.81 -2.92
C ASP A 243 -4.82 14.32 -3.30
N ASP A 244 -3.65 13.70 -3.46
CA ASP A 244 -3.51 12.27 -3.80
C ASP A 244 -4.41 11.85 -4.98
N SER A 245 -4.42 12.67 -6.04
CA SER A 245 -5.26 12.52 -7.23
C SER A 245 -4.48 12.08 -8.48
N ILE A 246 -5.21 11.83 -9.58
CA ILE A 246 -4.59 11.50 -10.88
C ILE A 246 -3.54 12.54 -11.29
N LYS A 247 -3.82 13.82 -11.04
CA LYS A 247 -2.90 14.91 -11.36
C LYS A 247 -1.64 14.85 -10.48
N THR A 248 -1.80 14.78 -9.16
CA THR A 248 -0.64 14.76 -8.24
C THR A 248 0.21 13.49 -8.41
N CYS A 249 -0.43 12.36 -8.73
CA CYS A 249 0.21 11.11 -9.08
C CYS A 249 1.12 11.26 -10.32
N LYS A 250 0.61 11.83 -11.42
CA LYS A 250 1.41 12.11 -12.64
C LYS A 250 2.53 13.12 -12.39
N ASP A 251 2.22 14.18 -11.64
CA ASP A 251 3.20 15.20 -11.27
C ASP A 251 4.33 14.58 -10.41
N GLY A 252 3.99 13.66 -9.50
CA GLY A 252 4.95 12.91 -8.66
C GLY A 252 5.87 11.99 -9.47
N ILE A 253 5.33 11.21 -10.41
CA ILE A 253 6.12 10.41 -11.35
C ILE A 253 7.08 11.30 -12.16
N SER A 254 6.56 12.42 -12.66
CA SER A 254 7.37 13.39 -13.41
C SER A 254 8.48 14.00 -12.55
N LEU A 255 8.19 14.36 -11.30
CA LEU A 255 9.17 14.89 -10.36
C LEU A 255 10.27 13.87 -10.04
N PHE A 256 9.89 12.61 -9.80
CA PHE A 256 10.82 11.50 -9.57
C PHE A 256 11.87 11.42 -10.68
N TYR A 257 11.43 11.33 -11.94
CA TYR A 257 12.36 11.24 -13.07
C TYR A 257 13.07 12.56 -13.36
N LYS A 258 12.44 13.71 -13.17
CA LYS A 258 13.14 15.01 -13.23
C LYS A 258 14.33 15.04 -12.27
N ASN A 259 14.20 14.47 -11.07
CA ASN A 259 15.31 14.40 -10.12
C ASN A 259 16.47 13.53 -10.64
N TRP A 260 16.20 12.47 -11.42
CA TRP A 260 17.25 11.71 -12.10
C TRP A 260 17.99 12.56 -13.14
N PHE A 261 17.26 13.29 -14.00
CA PHE A 261 17.89 14.19 -14.97
C PHE A 261 18.73 15.28 -14.30
N LYS A 262 18.20 15.90 -13.23
CA LYS A 262 18.93 16.90 -12.42
C LYS A 262 20.21 16.32 -11.84
N ARG A 263 20.14 15.12 -11.24
CA ARG A 263 21.31 14.45 -10.63
C ARG A 263 22.35 14.05 -11.67
N ALA A 264 21.93 13.73 -12.89
CA ALA A 264 22.83 13.46 -14.03
C ALA A 264 23.36 14.75 -14.70
N GLU A 265 22.97 15.94 -14.21
CA GLU A 265 23.34 17.24 -14.79
C GLU A 265 22.90 17.44 -16.23
N ILE A 266 21.80 16.77 -16.61
CA ILE A 266 21.29 16.76 -17.97
C ILE A 266 20.25 17.87 -18.15
N LYS A 267 20.42 18.67 -19.21
CA LYS A 267 19.54 19.78 -19.55
C LYS A 267 18.90 19.54 -20.91
N PHE A 268 17.64 19.94 -21.04
CA PHE A 268 16.94 20.04 -22.31
C PHE A 268 15.94 21.20 -22.25
N ASP A 269 15.48 21.66 -23.42
CA ASP A 269 14.59 22.82 -23.52
C ASP A 269 13.27 22.60 -22.76
N ASP A 270 12.77 23.65 -22.11
CA ASP A 270 11.54 23.62 -21.30
C ASP A 270 11.52 22.58 -20.16
N PHE A 271 12.69 22.15 -19.66
CA PHE A 271 12.82 21.16 -18.57
C PHE A 271 11.82 21.34 -17.42
N GLU A 272 11.67 22.56 -16.90
CA GLU A 272 10.77 22.84 -15.78
C GLU A 272 9.29 22.61 -16.13
N ARG A 273 8.90 22.89 -17.39
CA ARG A 273 7.52 22.74 -17.88
C ARG A 273 7.24 21.34 -18.44
N ALA A 274 8.27 20.57 -18.76
CA ALA A 274 8.13 19.26 -19.36
C ALA A 274 7.51 18.25 -18.38
N THR A 275 6.77 17.27 -18.92
CA THR A 275 6.43 16.04 -18.20
C THR A 275 7.49 15.01 -18.54
N VAL A 276 8.10 14.38 -17.54
CA VAL A 276 9.20 13.43 -17.74
C VAL A 276 8.78 12.05 -17.27
N GLU A 277 9.02 11.05 -18.10
CA GLU A 277 8.83 9.65 -17.72
C GLU A 277 9.96 8.82 -18.32
N VAL A 278 10.49 7.87 -17.53
CA VAL A 278 11.49 6.90 -17.99
C VAL A 278 10.87 5.52 -17.84
N SER A 279 10.81 4.75 -18.93
CA SER A 279 10.35 3.37 -18.88
C SER A 279 11.25 2.53 -17.97
N SER A 280 10.65 1.65 -17.18
CA SER A 280 11.41 0.66 -16.39
C SER A 280 12.21 -0.31 -17.28
N LEU A 281 11.87 -0.44 -18.57
CA LEU A 281 12.68 -1.18 -19.55
C LEU A 281 13.96 -0.43 -19.92
N PHE A 282 13.94 0.90 -19.89
CA PHE A 282 15.12 1.72 -20.08
C PHE A 282 16.03 1.68 -18.85
N ALA A 283 15.47 1.97 -17.67
CA ALA A 283 16.21 1.93 -16.40
C ALA A 283 15.27 1.74 -15.21
N ILE A 284 15.60 0.79 -14.33
CA ILE A 284 14.92 0.62 -13.03
C ILE A 284 15.60 1.41 -11.91
N GLU A 285 16.88 1.75 -12.09
CA GLU A 285 17.69 2.44 -11.09
C GLU A 285 18.42 3.63 -11.72
N TYR A 286 18.67 4.66 -10.90
CA TYR A 286 19.33 5.88 -11.35
C TYR A 286 20.69 5.61 -12.02
N GLU A 287 21.51 4.69 -11.49
CA GLU A 287 22.82 4.39 -12.07
C GLU A 287 22.72 3.79 -13.48
N GLN A 288 21.68 2.98 -13.75
CA GLN A 288 21.42 2.45 -15.09
C GLN A 288 20.99 3.58 -16.04
N PHE A 289 20.11 4.46 -15.57
CA PHE A 289 19.68 5.63 -16.32
C PHE A 289 20.88 6.50 -16.70
N LYS A 290 21.72 6.86 -15.73
CA LYS A 290 22.92 7.70 -15.92
C LYS A 290 23.86 7.14 -16.99
N ASN A 291 24.10 5.83 -16.96
CA ASN A 291 24.99 5.17 -17.92
C ASN A 291 24.44 5.13 -19.36
N LYS A 292 23.11 5.27 -19.54
CA LYS A 292 22.45 5.15 -20.85
C LYS A 292 22.11 6.50 -21.47
N ILE A 293 21.60 7.44 -20.68
CA ILE A 293 20.88 8.64 -21.14
C ILE A 293 21.71 9.56 -22.06
N GLU A 294 23.02 9.67 -21.85
CA GLU A 294 23.91 10.51 -22.68
C GLU A 294 23.89 10.08 -24.17
N ASN A 295 23.70 8.78 -24.43
CA ASN A 295 23.64 8.24 -25.79
C ASN A 295 22.29 8.48 -26.51
N TYR A 296 21.27 8.90 -25.75
CA TYR A 296 19.88 9.00 -26.21
C TYR A 296 19.38 10.44 -26.34
N ILE A 297 19.87 11.37 -25.50
CA ILE A 297 19.28 12.71 -25.42
C ILE A 297 19.34 13.52 -26.71
N ASN A 298 20.34 13.27 -27.55
CA ASN A 298 20.49 13.93 -28.85
C ASN A 298 19.74 13.22 -30.00
N LYS A 299 19.10 12.07 -29.74
CA LYS A 299 18.52 11.20 -30.77
C LYS A 299 17.00 11.11 -30.73
N VAL A 300 16.36 11.52 -29.63
CA VAL A 300 14.91 11.40 -29.46
C VAL A 300 14.27 12.80 -29.52
N PRO A 301 13.39 13.10 -30.49
CA PRO A 301 12.61 14.33 -30.45
C PRO A 301 11.77 14.31 -29.18
N ILE A 302 12.01 15.30 -28.31
CA ILE A 302 11.49 15.39 -26.94
C ILE A 302 9.97 15.59 -26.98
N ARG A 303 9.23 14.50 -27.14
CA ARG A 303 7.93 14.28 -26.51
C ARG A 303 8.16 13.10 -25.57
N LEU A 304 8.44 13.43 -24.31
CA LEU A 304 9.03 12.54 -23.30
C LEU A 304 8.15 11.32 -22.97
N TYR A 305 8.33 10.28 -23.77
CA TYR A 305 8.25 8.86 -23.41
C TYR A 305 9.56 8.24 -23.89
N ILE A 306 10.40 7.78 -22.95
CA ILE A 306 11.62 7.03 -23.27
C ILE A 306 11.29 5.55 -23.06
N GLU A 307 11.09 4.81 -24.16
CA GLU A 307 11.04 3.33 -24.17
C GLU A 307 12.44 2.71 -24.17
#